data_AF-A0A8D5FKU0-F1
#
_entry.id   AF-A0A8D5FKU0-F1
#
_cell.length_a   1.000
_cell.length_b   1.000
_cell.length_c   1.000
_cell.angle_alpha   90.00
_cell.angle_beta   90.00
_cell.angle_gamma   90.00
#
_symmetry.space_group_name_H-M   'P 1'
#
loop_
_entity.id
_entity.type
_entity.pdbx_description
1 polymer ?
#
loop_
_entity_poly.entity_id
_entity_poly.type
_entity_poly.pdbx_seq_one_letter_code
_entity_poly.pdbx_strand_id
1 'polypeptide(L)'
;MIECPDEREVVILMTDMVKYSWTTSAMSPGEIKDFLIEYHTAIHDLVDHETNGPLEIEPSAGDGSLIIFEKRSGEGKSGVCCRALKTAVKIAEAVADGRLQPTRMGILLGDITSARLGSRVVKFGSSFAVANRLEELCGYFGTDLLMDREVARYQKGYDDSLLIMAKVSLTSVLHPMNIFTLCLPGIQNYPAGVDRIRLLRFIAMKNEAMEFFTGDLQKGIEPDFPRVREMLMEAQNYFLDLTGRADIGTERILEYIREYPFPAEDFDRCGMKLMEKSRDSLGERIFHLSKQLLKAINPQYYHALVVDTKWEKYFRLEWRRKGETVIEVDSAPDGVYYLDSGVAETVDRDGNWLATIEAGTIFGEMAYFGRELKRTATVIAKTDLVLRRISTADLEKLPVIVNIFETIALSRKKEILANEKRAASLPRQ
;
A
#
# COMPACT_ATOMS: atom_id res chain seq x y z
N MET A 1 -3.70 33.64 36.42
CA MET A 1 -4.54 32.44 36.60
C MET A 1 -4.53 31.70 35.29
N ILE A 2 -3.91 30.53 35.23
CA ILE A 2 -4.01 29.64 34.07
C ILE A 2 -5.36 28.94 34.26
N GLU A 3 -6.34 29.23 33.40
CA GLU A 3 -7.61 28.50 33.36
C GLU A 3 -7.29 27.00 33.23
N CYS A 4 -7.96 26.15 34.03
CA CYS A 4 -7.80 24.71 33.89
C CYS A 4 -8.07 24.32 32.43
N PRO A 5 -7.20 23.50 31.82
CA PRO A 5 -7.43 23.02 30.47
C PRO A 5 -8.76 22.26 30.41
N ASP A 6 -9.59 22.65 29.45
CA ASP A 6 -10.87 22.00 29.19
C ASP A 6 -10.64 20.86 28.20
N GLU A 7 -10.63 19.64 28.71
CA GLU A 7 -10.44 18.41 27.95
C GLU A 7 -11.79 17.88 27.45
N ARG A 8 -11.88 17.67 26.14
CA ARG A 8 -13.13 17.29 25.45
C ARG A 8 -12.87 16.18 24.44
N GLU A 9 -13.72 15.16 24.44
CA GLU A 9 -13.77 14.13 23.39
C GLU A 9 -14.61 14.64 22.20
N VAL A 10 -14.00 14.71 21.03
CA VAL A 10 -14.59 15.27 19.80
C VAL A 10 -14.33 14.36 18.60
N VAL A 11 -15.07 14.55 17.51
CA VAL A 11 -14.70 13.96 16.21
C VAL A 11 -14.04 15.01 15.35
N ILE A 12 -12.83 14.73 14.91
CA ILE A 12 -12.01 15.59 14.06
C ILE A 12 -12.12 15.09 12.62
N LEU A 13 -12.46 15.97 11.69
CA LEU A 13 -12.42 15.74 10.26
C LEU A 13 -11.39 16.70 9.67
N MET A 14 -10.28 16.14 9.16
CA MET A 14 -9.29 16.87 8.39
C MET A 14 -9.60 16.72 6.91
N THR A 15 -9.47 17.80 6.16
CA THR A 15 -9.65 17.82 4.70
C THR A 15 -8.44 18.44 4.02
N ASP A 16 -8.12 18.00 2.81
CA ASP A 16 -7.02 18.54 1.99
C ASP A 16 -7.33 18.35 0.50
N MET A 17 -6.95 19.32 -0.34
CA MET A 17 -7.24 19.27 -1.77
C MET A 17 -6.22 18.41 -2.51
N VAL A 18 -6.70 17.51 -3.36
CA VAL A 18 -5.84 16.68 -4.20
C VAL A 18 -5.19 17.54 -5.27
N LYS A 19 -3.85 17.48 -5.33
CA LYS A 19 -3.01 18.14 -6.35
C LYS A 19 -3.10 19.67 -6.37
N TYR A 20 -3.40 20.32 -5.25
CA TYR A 20 -3.42 21.77 -5.12
C TYR A 20 -2.20 22.48 -5.75
N SER A 21 -0.98 22.03 -5.45
CA SER A 21 0.24 22.64 -6.01
C SER A 21 0.29 22.60 -7.53
N TRP A 22 -0.29 21.56 -8.15
CA TRP A 22 -0.35 21.46 -9.61
C TRP A 22 -1.45 22.36 -10.17
N THR A 23 -2.64 22.33 -9.56
CA THR A 23 -3.79 23.17 -9.95
C THR A 23 -3.43 24.66 -9.91
N THR A 24 -2.70 25.08 -8.88
CA THR A 24 -2.32 26.50 -8.67
C THR A 24 -1.01 26.91 -9.33
N SER A 25 -0.26 25.98 -9.94
CA SER A 25 1.10 26.22 -10.47
C SER A 25 1.18 27.32 -11.53
N ALA A 26 0.09 27.54 -12.28
CA ALA A 26 0.00 28.54 -13.33
C ALA A 26 -0.82 29.79 -12.93
N MET A 27 -1.33 29.83 -11.69
CA MET A 27 -2.19 30.91 -11.20
C MET A 27 -1.36 32.05 -10.59
N SER A 28 -1.83 33.27 -10.76
CA SER A 28 -1.33 34.44 -10.03
C SER A 28 -1.78 34.41 -8.55
N PRO A 29 -1.12 35.14 -7.65
CA PRO A 29 -1.54 35.21 -6.24
C PRO A 29 -2.99 35.65 -6.02
N GLY A 30 -3.52 36.52 -6.91
CA GLY A 30 -4.92 36.95 -6.86
C GLY A 30 -5.89 35.81 -7.20
N GLU A 31 -5.59 35.05 -8.25
CA GLU A 31 -6.37 33.88 -8.67
C GLU A 31 -6.31 32.77 -7.63
N ILE A 32 -5.15 32.51 -7.01
CA ILE A 32 -5.02 31.53 -5.92
C ILE A 32 -5.92 31.93 -4.74
N LYS A 33 -5.91 33.21 -4.37
CA LYS A 33 -6.74 33.73 -3.28
C LYS A 33 -8.23 33.57 -3.58
N ASP A 34 -8.69 33.94 -4.78
CA ASP A 34 -10.11 33.79 -5.15
C ASP A 34 -10.52 32.31 -5.22
N PHE A 35 -9.66 31.44 -5.77
CA PHE A 35 -9.87 29.99 -5.83
C PHE A 35 -9.97 29.35 -4.44
N LEU A 36 -9.08 29.71 -3.51
CA LEU A 36 -9.12 29.19 -2.13
C LEU A 36 -10.36 29.69 -1.39
N ILE A 37 -10.77 30.94 -1.59
CA ILE A 37 -12.01 31.47 -1.00
C ILE A 37 -13.20 30.65 -1.49
N GLU A 38 -13.32 30.42 -2.81
CA GLU A 38 -14.41 29.61 -3.38
C GLU A 38 -14.42 28.18 -2.83
N TYR A 39 -13.25 27.54 -2.74
CA TYR A 39 -13.12 26.19 -2.20
C TYR A 39 -13.54 26.12 -0.72
N HIS A 40 -13.05 27.01 0.14
CA HIS A 40 -13.42 27.01 1.55
C HIS A 40 -14.88 27.41 1.78
N THR A 41 -15.43 28.32 0.98
CA THR A 41 -16.87 28.64 1.01
C THR A 41 -17.70 27.42 0.65
N ALA A 42 -17.33 26.66 -0.39
CA ALA A 42 -18.03 25.43 -0.76
C ALA A 42 -18.00 24.38 0.37
N ILE A 43 -16.86 24.20 1.04
CA ILE A 43 -16.78 23.32 2.22
C ILE A 43 -17.69 23.84 3.33
N HIS A 44 -17.61 25.12 3.65
CA HIS A 44 -18.43 25.74 4.69
C HIS A 44 -19.92 25.52 4.42
N ASP A 45 -20.39 25.77 3.21
CA ASP A 45 -21.79 25.62 2.81
C ASP A 45 -22.28 24.17 2.88
N LEU A 46 -21.40 23.18 2.68
CA LEU A 46 -21.72 21.76 2.82
C LEU A 46 -21.79 21.29 4.28
N VAL A 47 -21.04 21.95 5.17
CA VAL A 47 -20.80 21.52 6.55
C VAL A 47 -21.65 22.29 7.56
N ASP A 48 -21.77 23.60 7.41
CA ASP A 48 -22.41 24.50 8.37
C ASP A 48 -23.94 24.46 8.26
N HIS A 49 -24.50 23.43 8.89
CA HIS A 49 -25.93 23.23 9.04
C HIS A 49 -26.28 22.94 10.50
N GLU A 50 -27.45 23.38 10.97
CA GLU A 50 -27.91 23.11 12.34
C GLU A 50 -27.86 21.62 12.70
N THR A 51 -28.14 20.75 11.73
CA THR A 51 -28.09 19.29 11.91
C THR A 51 -26.70 18.74 12.19
N ASN A 52 -25.67 19.50 11.84
CA ASN A 52 -24.28 19.17 12.06
C ASN A 52 -23.71 19.85 13.31
N GLY A 53 -24.37 20.87 13.87
CA GLY A 53 -23.93 21.56 15.07
C GLY A 53 -24.10 20.74 16.37
N PRO A 54 -23.34 21.03 17.44
CA PRO A 54 -22.24 22.00 17.50
C PRO A 54 -21.02 21.49 16.71
N LEU A 55 -20.42 22.40 15.94
CA LEU A 55 -19.22 22.15 15.15
C LEU A 55 -18.39 23.43 15.04
N GLU A 56 -17.10 23.29 14.83
CA GLU A 56 -16.18 24.38 14.51
C GLU A 56 -15.47 24.09 13.18
N ILE A 57 -15.37 25.09 12.31
CA ILE A 57 -14.66 25.00 11.02
C ILE A 57 -13.49 25.99 11.06
N GLU A 58 -12.28 25.49 10.89
CA GLU A 58 -11.06 26.26 10.80
C GLU A 58 -10.37 25.97 9.47
N PRO A 59 -10.42 26.91 8.50
CA PRO A 59 -9.59 26.81 7.30
C PRO A 59 -8.11 26.79 7.68
N SER A 60 -7.38 25.78 7.21
CA SER A 60 -5.93 25.72 7.38
C SER A 60 -5.27 26.71 6.43
N ALA A 61 -4.04 27.17 6.74
CA ALA A 61 -3.28 28.00 5.82
C ALA A 61 -2.90 27.18 4.57
N GLY A 62 -3.70 27.29 3.50
CA GLY A 62 -3.54 26.52 2.27
C GLY A 62 -4.87 25.97 1.79
N ASP A 63 -4.89 24.70 1.44
CA ASP A 63 -5.95 23.99 0.71
C ASP A 63 -6.68 22.93 1.54
N GLY A 64 -6.48 22.97 2.86
CA GLY A 64 -7.11 22.07 3.82
C GLY A 64 -8.04 22.78 4.79
N SER A 65 -8.90 22.02 5.47
CA SER A 65 -9.77 22.55 6.52
C SER A 65 -9.89 21.55 7.66
N LEU A 66 -9.82 22.08 8.88
CA LEU A 66 -10.06 21.37 10.12
C LEU A 66 -11.52 21.58 10.52
N ILE A 67 -12.27 20.48 10.68
CA ILE A 67 -13.65 20.51 11.13
C ILE A 67 -13.74 19.68 12.41
N ILE A 68 -14.25 20.27 13.49
CA ILE A 68 -14.37 19.63 14.80
C ILE A 68 -15.85 19.50 15.15
N PHE A 69 -16.32 18.28 15.36
CA PHE A 69 -17.68 18.00 15.82
C PHE A 69 -17.66 17.76 17.32
N GLU A 70 -18.37 18.61 18.06
CA GLU A 70 -18.55 18.46 19.50
C GLU A 70 -19.83 17.69 19.80
N LYS A 71 -19.88 17.02 20.95
CA LYS A 71 -21.11 16.33 21.40
C LYS A 71 -22.16 17.36 21.81
N ARG A 72 -23.41 17.11 21.41
CA ARG A 72 -24.58 17.79 21.98
C ARG A 72 -24.78 17.36 23.43
N SER A 73 -25.53 18.17 24.18
CA SER A 73 -25.99 17.77 25.52
C SER A 73 -26.75 16.43 25.45
N GLY A 74 -26.27 15.42 26.20
CA GLY A 74 -26.83 14.06 26.22
C GLY A 74 -26.48 13.17 25.02
N GLU A 75 -25.69 13.65 24.05
CA GLU A 75 -25.27 12.85 22.89
C GLU A 75 -24.07 11.94 23.23
N GLY A 76 -24.23 10.65 22.95
CA GLY A 76 -23.12 9.69 23.05
C GLY A 76 -22.19 9.71 21.83
N LYS A 77 -21.09 8.95 21.89
CA LYS A 77 -20.11 8.80 20.80
C LYS A 77 -20.76 8.49 19.45
N SER A 78 -21.79 7.64 19.47
CA SER A 78 -22.52 7.26 18.25
C SER A 78 -23.14 8.45 17.51
N GLY A 79 -23.76 9.41 18.22
CA GLY A 79 -24.39 10.55 17.57
C GLY A 79 -23.38 11.45 16.86
N VAL A 80 -22.30 11.81 17.55
CA VAL A 80 -21.26 12.68 17.00
C VAL A 80 -20.51 12.01 15.83
N CYS A 81 -20.16 10.71 15.94
CA CYS A 81 -19.55 9.95 14.84
C CYS A 81 -20.47 9.85 13.62
N CYS A 82 -21.79 9.65 13.83
CA CYS A 82 -22.76 9.64 12.74
C CYS A 82 -22.82 10.98 12.00
N ARG A 83 -22.84 12.10 12.73
CA ARG A 83 -22.90 13.45 12.13
C ARG A 83 -21.65 13.73 11.32
N ALA A 84 -20.48 13.47 11.89
CA ALA A 84 -19.21 13.69 11.24
C ALA A 84 -19.06 12.82 9.97
N LEU A 85 -19.36 11.52 10.06
CA LEU A 85 -19.28 10.63 8.90
C LEU A 85 -20.28 10.99 7.79
N LYS A 86 -21.53 11.31 8.14
CA LYS A 86 -22.53 11.79 7.16
C LYS A 86 -22.05 13.06 6.46
N THR A 87 -21.38 13.95 7.17
CA THR A 87 -20.82 15.17 6.59
C THR A 87 -19.68 14.83 5.62
N ALA A 88 -18.77 13.93 5.99
CA ALA A 88 -17.71 13.47 5.09
C ALA A 88 -18.27 12.79 3.82
N VAL A 89 -19.36 12.02 3.93
CA VAL A 89 -20.05 11.43 2.77
C VAL A 89 -20.63 12.51 1.86
N LYS A 90 -21.27 13.55 2.40
CA LYS A 90 -21.77 14.67 1.60
C LYS A 90 -20.66 15.43 0.86
N ILE A 91 -19.50 15.59 1.50
CA ILE A 91 -18.31 16.16 0.85
C ILE A 91 -17.87 15.26 -0.30
N ALA A 92 -17.79 13.94 -0.08
CA ALA A 92 -17.43 12.98 -1.14
C ALA A 92 -18.43 12.99 -2.31
N GLU A 93 -19.72 13.11 -2.05
CA GLU A 93 -20.76 13.27 -3.08
C GLU A 93 -20.58 14.58 -3.85
N ALA A 94 -20.26 15.69 -3.17
CA ALA A 94 -19.97 16.96 -3.84
C ALA A 94 -18.74 16.89 -4.75
N VAL A 95 -17.70 16.16 -4.33
CA VAL A 95 -16.53 15.86 -5.17
C VAL A 95 -16.94 15.05 -6.40
N ALA A 96 -17.70 13.98 -6.20
CA ALA A 96 -18.15 13.10 -7.28
C ALA A 96 -19.00 13.83 -8.33
N ASP A 97 -19.86 14.74 -7.89
CA ASP A 97 -20.71 15.57 -8.75
C ASP A 97 -19.96 16.74 -9.41
N GLY A 98 -18.69 16.96 -9.09
CA GLY A 98 -17.88 18.08 -9.57
C GLY A 98 -18.26 19.44 -8.97
N ARG A 99 -19.02 19.45 -7.87
CA ARG A 99 -19.38 20.66 -7.10
C ARG A 99 -18.28 21.11 -6.15
N LEU A 100 -17.34 20.22 -5.83
CA LEU A 100 -16.16 20.50 -5.03
C LEU A 100 -14.91 19.95 -5.73
N GLN A 101 -13.76 20.61 -5.56
CA GLN A 101 -12.48 20.07 -6.00
C GLN A 101 -12.22 18.72 -5.32
N PRO A 102 -11.50 17.78 -5.96
CA PRO A 102 -11.18 16.51 -5.31
C PRO A 102 -10.48 16.73 -3.97
N THR A 103 -11.07 16.18 -2.90
CA THR A 103 -10.68 16.43 -1.52
C THR A 103 -10.54 15.11 -0.78
N ARG A 104 -9.41 14.92 -0.09
CA ARG A 104 -9.16 13.78 0.81
C ARG A 104 -9.59 14.14 2.22
N MET A 105 -9.96 13.12 2.99
CA MET A 105 -10.58 13.29 4.30
C MET A 105 -10.07 12.25 5.29
N GLY A 106 -9.58 12.73 6.44
CA GLY A 106 -9.22 11.89 7.58
C GLY A 106 -10.15 12.18 8.75
N ILE A 107 -10.85 11.17 9.25
CA ILE A 107 -11.79 11.31 10.38
C ILE A 107 -11.36 10.47 11.58
N LEU A 108 -11.39 11.07 12.76
CA LEU A 108 -10.91 10.47 14.00
C LEU A 108 -11.79 10.89 15.18
N LEU A 109 -12.16 9.95 16.04
CA LEU A 109 -12.65 10.25 17.38
C LEU A 109 -11.45 10.35 18.35
N GLY A 110 -11.32 11.47 19.06
CA GLY A 110 -10.23 11.64 20.02
C GLY A 110 -10.41 12.82 20.96
N ASP A 111 -9.50 12.93 21.92
CA ASP A 111 -9.52 13.98 22.91
C ASP A 111 -8.72 15.19 22.43
N ILE A 112 -9.22 16.38 22.74
CA ILE A 112 -8.55 17.65 22.54
C ILE A 112 -8.57 18.47 23.83
N THR A 113 -7.59 19.34 23.98
CA THR A 113 -7.53 20.30 25.07
C THR A 113 -7.49 21.70 24.48
N SER A 114 -8.31 22.60 25.02
CA SER A 114 -8.28 24.01 24.63
C SER A 114 -7.66 24.85 25.73
N ALA A 115 -6.84 25.83 25.35
CA ALA A 115 -6.30 26.84 26.26
C ALA A 115 -6.31 28.22 25.62
N ARG A 116 -6.53 29.26 26.42
CA ARG A 116 -6.48 30.65 25.95
C ARG A 116 -5.02 31.11 25.87
N LEU A 117 -4.57 31.43 24.66
CA LEU A 117 -3.26 32.05 24.39
C LEU A 117 -3.48 33.49 23.92
N GLY A 118 -3.33 34.45 24.84
CA GLY A 118 -3.66 35.85 24.58
C GLY A 118 -5.16 36.04 24.36
N SER A 119 -5.55 36.58 23.21
CA SER A 119 -6.97 36.75 22.81
C SER A 119 -7.54 35.54 22.07
N ARG A 120 -6.72 34.54 21.72
CA ARG A 120 -7.14 33.38 20.93
C ARG A 120 -7.30 32.15 21.82
N VAL A 121 -8.26 31.31 21.49
CA VAL A 121 -8.33 29.94 22.04
C VAL A 121 -7.54 29.05 21.09
N VAL A 122 -6.53 28.36 21.60
CA VAL A 122 -5.70 27.43 20.85
C VAL A 122 -6.03 26.03 21.31
N LYS A 123 -6.12 25.10 20.35
CA LYS A 123 -6.43 23.70 20.58
C LYS A 123 -5.17 22.85 20.46
N PHE A 124 -5.05 21.88 21.33
CA PHE A 124 -3.92 20.97 21.44
C PHE A 124 -4.43 19.53 21.50
N GLY A 125 -3.67 18.60 20.95
CA GLY A 125 -3.98 17.17 21.02
C GLY A 125 -3.23 16.39 19.95
N SER A 126 -2.75 15.20 20.30
CA SER A 126 -2.19 14.26 19.33
C SER A 126 -3.22 13.82 18.29
N SER A 127 -4.51 13.89 18.64
CA SER A 127 -5.66 13.60 17.77
C SER A 127 -5.61 14.37 16.44
N PHE A 128 -5.17 15.64 16.43
CA PHE A 128 -5.03 16.39 15.18
C PHE A 128 -3.99 15.78 14.24
N ALA A 129 -2.85 15.33 14.78
CA ALA A 129 -1.78 14.71 13.98
C ALA A 129 -2.23 13.37 13.40
N VAL A 130 -3.02 12.60 14.15
CA VAL A 130 -3.57 11.33 13.67
C VAL A 130 -4.62 11.55 12.58
N ALA A 131 -5.56 12.49 12.77
CA ALA A 131 -6.56 12.83 11.74
C ALA A 131 -5.90 13.33 10.44
N ASN A 132 -4.87 14.19 10.55
CA ASN A 132 -4.08 14.63 9.40
C ASN A 132 -3.39 13.45 8.70
N ARG A 133 -2.83 12.52 9.46
CA ARG A 133 -2.18 11.35 8.87
C ARG A 133 -3.17 10.41 8.18
N LEU A 134 -4.39 10.25 8.70
CA LEU A 134 -5.45 9.52 8.03
C LEU A 134 -5.82 10.17 6.68
N GLU A 135 -5.90 11.49 6.64
CA GLU A 135 -6.08 12.24 5.38
C GLU A 135 -4.94 11.93 4.42
N GLU A 136 -3.68 12.05 4.83
CA GLU A 136 -2.52 11.82 3.94
C GLU A 136 -2.53 10.41 3.34
N LEU A 137 -2.92 9.42 4.16
CA LEU A 137 -2.99 8.01 3.74
C LEU A 137 -4.07 7.73 2.70
N CYS A 138 -5.06 8.61 2.54
CA CYS A 138 -6.07 8.50 1.50
C CYS A 138 -5.40 8.38 0.11
N GLY A 139 -4.35 9.18 -0.13
CA GLY A 139 -3.58 9.13 -1.37
C GLY A 139 -2.81 7.82 -1.58
N TYR A 140 -2.33 7.18 -0.51
CA TYR A 140 -1.62 5.90 -0.58
C TYR A 140 -2.56 4.75 -0.95
N PHE A 141 -3.75 4.72 -0.32
CA PHE A 141 -4.77 3.68 -0.53
C PHE A 141 -5.73 3.98 -1.69
N GLY A 142 -5.63 5.14 -2.34
CA GLY A 142 -6.46 5.50 -3.49
C GLY A 142 -7.94 5.75 -3.14
N THR A 143 -8.19 6.21 -1.91
CA THR A 143 -9.51 6.55 -1.37
C THR A 143 -9.54 8.06 -1.07
N ASP A 144 -10.73 8.62 -0.93
CA ASP A 144 -10.97 10.01 -0.53
C ASP A 144 -11.29 10.13 0.97
N LEU A 145 -11.59 9.02 1.67
CA LEU A 145 -11.93 9.02 3.10
C LEU A 145 -11.28 7.86 3.83
N LEU A 146 -10.60 8.16 4.93
CA LEU A 146 -10.17 7.18 5.91
C LEU A 146 -10.63 7.57 7.31
N MET A 147 -11.06 6.56 8.07
CA MET A 147 -11.52 6.70 9.44
C MET A 147 -10.81 5.74 10.38
N ASP A 148 -10.70 6.13 11.64
CA ASP A 148 -10.24 5.25 12.71
C ASP A 148 -11.31 4.22 13.12
N ARG A 149 -10.88 3.25 13.92
CA ARG A 149 -11.75 2.18 14.43
C ARG A 149 -12.93 2.68 15.24
N GLU A 150 -12.76 3.71 16.06
CA GLU A 150 -13.82 4.16 16.95
C GLU A 150 -14.92 4.90 16.17
N VAL A 151 -14.58 5.71 15.16
CA VAL A 151 -15.56 6.28 14.23
C VAL A 151 -16.30 5.17 13.49
N ALA A 152 -15.60 4.19 12.92
CA ALA A 152 -16.21 3.06 12.22
C ALA A 152 -17.14 2.24 13.13
N ARG A 153 -16.77 2.06 14.40
CA ARG A 153 -17.55 1.30 15.39
C ARG A 153 -18.80 2.02 15.86
N TYR A 154 -18.73 3.33 16.06
CA TYR A 154 -19.81 4.09 16.69
C TYR A 154 -20.78 4.75 15.70
N GLN A 155 -20.35 4.97 14.45
CA GLN A 155 -21.27 5.40 13.40
C GLN A 155 -22.43 4.40 13.24
N LYS A 156 -23.54 4.87 12.67
CA LYS A 156 -24.70 4.05 12.32
C LYS A 156 -25.15 4.40 10.92
N GLY A 157 -25.60 3.39 10.18
CA GLY A 157 -26.22 3.54 8.87
C GLY A 157 -25.29 3.26 7.70
N TYR A 158 -24.00 3.00 7.95
CA TYR A 158 -23.04 2.59 6.91
C TYR A 158 -22.40 1.22 7.19
N ASP A 159 -22.97 0.43 8.10
CA ASP A 159 -22.39 -0.84 8.56
C ASP A 159 -22.13 -1.82 7.40
N ASP A 160 -23.08 -1.96 6.48
CA ASP A 160 -22.96 -2.82 5.29
C ASP A 160 -21.95 -2.29 4.26
N SER A 161 -21.53 -1.03 4.39
CA SER A 161 -20.64 -0.34 3.45
C SER A 161 -19.24 -0.11 4.00
N LEU A 162 -18.98 -0.51 5.25
CA LEU A 162 -17.67 -0.38 5.88
C LEU A 162 -16.67 -1.37 5.29
N LEU A 163 -15.50 -0.87 4.97
CA LEU A 163 -14.38 -1.65 4.47
C LEU A 163 -13.16 -1.48 5.36
N ILE A 164 -12.60 -2.59 5.81
CA ILE A 164 -11.30 -2.61 6.51
C ILE A 164 -10.23 -2.34 5.46
N MET A 165 -9.44 -1.28 5.67
CA MET A 165 -8.40 -0.89 4.72
C MET A 165 -7.04 -1.48 5.11
N ALA A 166 -6.62 -1.30 6.35
CA ALA A 166 -5.33 -1.80 6.86
C ALA A 166 -5.24 -1.73 8.39
N LYS A 167 -4.19 -2.36 8.94
CA LYS A 167 -3.66 -2.10 10.29
C LYS A 167 -2.31 -1.45 10.14
N VAL A 168 -2.14 -0.20 10.58
CA VAL A 168 -0.94 0.62 10.33
C VAL A 168 -0.35 1.15 11.62
N SER A 169 0.97 1.25 11.71
CA SER A 169 1.61 2.14 12.68
C SER A 169 1.84 3.50 12.07
N LEU A 170 1.44 4.53 12.82
CA LEU A 170 1.76 5.91 12.51
C LEU A 170 2.84 6.37 13.48
N THR A 171 3.82 7.13 12.99
CA THR A 171 4.89 7.69 13.83
C THR A 171 4.37 8.58 14.97
N SER A 172 3.14 9.08 14.83
CA SER A 172 2.43 9.90 15.80
C SER A 172 1.62 9.11 16.85
N VAL A 173 1.56 7.77 16.77
CA VAL A 173 0.77 6.93 17.68
C VAL A 173 1.62 5.77 18.20
N LEU A 174 1.53 5.49 19.50
CA LEU A 174 2.29 4.41 20.14
C LEU A 174 1.77 3.00 19.81
N HIS A 175 0.59 2.91 19.20
CA HIS A 175 -0.14 1.67 18.96
C HIS A 175 -0.66 1.63 17.52
N PRO A 176 -0.76 0.43 16.93
CA PRO A 176 -1.21 0.29 15.57
C PRO A 176 -2.71 0.54 15.50
N MET A 177 -3.13 1.18 14.43
CA MET A 177 -4.51 1.57 14.21
C MET A 177 -5.09 0.79 13.05
N ASN A 178 -6.29 0.23 13.27
CA ASN A 178 -7.11 -0.27 12.18
C ASN A 178 -7.80 0.93 11.51
N ILE A 179 -7.62 1.03 10.21
CA ILE A 179 -8.20 2.09 9.39
C ILE A 179 -9.27 1.53 8.48
N PHE A 180 -10.32 2.32 8.29
CA PHE A 180 -11.53 1.93 7.58
C PHE A 180 -11.89 2.98 6.53
N THR A 181 -12.65 2.58 5.52
CA THR A 181 -13.28 3.47 4.55
C THR A 181 -14.71 3.03 4.28
N LEU A 182 -15.39 3.74 3.37
CA LEU A 182 -16.71 3.40 2.86
C LEU A 182 -16.65 2.99 1.39
N CYS A 183 -17.35 1.91 1.07
CA CYS A 183 -17.62 1.47 -0.29
C CYS A 183 -19.06 1.83 -0.66
N LEU A 184 -19.25 3.01 -1.26
CA LEU A 184 -20.56 3.47 -1.73
C LEU A 184 -20.50 3.79 -3.23
N PRO A 185 -21.54 3.44 -4.02
CA PRO A 185 -21.60 3.79 -5.43
C PRO A 185 -21.45 5.29 -5.67
N GLY A 186 -20.60 5.67 -6.63
CA GLY A 186 -20.44 7.05 -7.09
C GLY A 186 -19.41 7.87 -6.31
N ILE A 187 -19.01 7.45 -5.12
CA ILE A 187 -17.95 8.11 -4.33
C ILE A 187 -16.73 7.21 -4.20
N GLN A 188 -15.60 7.71 -3.68
CA GLN A 188 -14.45 6.87 -3.29
C GLN A 188 -13.87 6.04 -4.45
N ASN A 189 -13.93 6.57 -5.68
CA ASN A 189 -13.58 5.83 -6.89
C ASN A 189 -14.40 4.52 -7.07
N TYR A 190 -15.69 4.50 -6.73
CA TYR A 190 -16.63 3.46 -7.17
C TYR A 190 -17.57 3.99 -8.25
N PRO A 191 -17.80 3.27 -9.37
CA PRO A 191 -18.75 3.72 -10.39
C PRO A 191 -20.16 3.89 -9.83
N ALA A 192 -20.86 4.98 -10.19
CA ALA A 192 -22.21 5.25 -9.70
C ALA A 192 -23.23 4.16 -10.07
N GLY A 193 -23.07 3.53 -11.24
CA GLY A 193 -23.93 2.46 -11.73
C GLY A 193 -23.53 1.04 -11.29
N VAL A 194 -22.62 0.90 -10.31
CA VAL A 194 -22.17 -0.42 -9.86
C VAL A 194 -23.31 -1.19 -9.19
N ASP A 195 -23.41 -2.50 -9.48
CA ASP A 195 -24.41 -3.37 -8.85
C ASP A 195 -24.15 -3.44 -7.33
N ARG A 196 -25.13 -3.01 -6.55
CA ARG A 196 -25.03 -2.91 -5.09
C ARG A 196 -24.84 -4.28 -4.43
N ILE A 197 -25.51 -5.33 -4.92
CA ILE A 197 -25.37 -6.68 -4.35
C ILE A 197 -23.96 -7.20 -4.61
N ARG A 198 -23.44 -6.98 -5.82
CA ARG A 198 -22.08 -7.36 -6.16
C ARG A 198 -21.04 -6.57 -5.37
N LEU A 199 -21.27 -5.28 -5.14
CA LEU A 199 -20.39 -4.45 -4.32
C LEU A 199 -20.37 -4.92 -2.85
N LEU A 200 -21.52 -5.22 -2.27
CA LEU A 200 -21.60 -5.80 -0.91
C LEU A 200 -20.85 -7.13 -0.79
N ARG A 201 -20.90 -7.96 -1.84
CA ARG A 201 -20.12 -9.20 -1.89
C ARG A 201 -18.62 -8.93 -1.91
N PHE A 202 -18.15 -7.93 -2.67
CA PHE A 202 -16.74 -7.53 -2.65
C PHE A 202 -16.31 -7.08 -1.25
N ILE A 203 -17.12 -6.25 -0.59
CA ILE A 203 -16.86 -5.76 0.78
C ILE A 203 -16.72 -6.95 1.74
N ALA A 204 -17.63 -7.93 1.67
CA ALA A 204 -17.56 -9.12 2.50
C ALA A 204 -16.28 -9.93 2.27
N MET A 205 -15.94 -10.21 0.99
CA MET A 205 -14.72 -10.95 0.63
C MET A 205 -13.45 -10.25 1.14
N LYS A 206 -13.35 -8.93 0.93
CA LYS A 206 -12.19 -8.16 1.36
C LYS A 206 -12.12 -8.06 2.88
N ASN A 207 -13.22 -7.79 3.57
CA ASN A 207 -13.23 -7.73 5.03
C ASN A 207 -12.84 -9.08 5.64
N GLU A 208 -13.31 -10.20 5.10
CA GLU A 208 -12.92 -11.54 5.56
C GLU A 208 -11.41 -11.76 5.41
N ALA A 209 -10.83 -11.38 4.26
CA ALA A 209 -9.39 -11.43 4.05
C ALA A 209 -8.66 -10.53 5.06
N MET A 210 -9.17 -9.33 5.29
CA MET A 210 -8.54 -8.38 6.21
C MET A 210 -8.63 -8.78 7.68
N GLU A 211 -9.60 -9.61 8.10
CA GLU A 211 -9.60 -10.20 9.45
C GLU A 211 -8.34 -11.07 9.68
N PHE A 212 -7.93 -11.86 8.67
CA PHE A 212 -6.67 -12.62 8.70
C PHE A 212 -5.44 -11.73 8.48
N PHE A 213 -5.58 -10.51 7.95
CA PHE A 213 -4.46 -9.59 7.85
C PHE A 213 -4.19 -8.90 9.18
N THR A 214 -5.24 -8.37 9.83
CA THR A 214 -5.09 -7.61 11.07
C THR A 214 -4.93 -8.48 12.30
N GLY A 215 -5.43 -9.72 12.23
CA GLY A 215 -5.69 -10.58 13.37
C GLY A 215 -6.93 -10.15 14.15
N ASP A 216 -7.57 -11.10 14.81
CA ASP A 216 -8.65 -10.87 15.78
C ASP A 216 -8.45 -11.78 17.00
N LEU A 217 -7.79 -11.23 18.01
CA LEU A 217 -7.52 -11.92 19.29
C LEU A 217 -8.81 -12.34 20.01
N GLN A 218 -9.94 -11.66 19.81
CA GLN A 218 -11.19 -12.05 20.46
C GLN A 218 -11.78 -13.32 19.83
N LYS A 219 -11.53 -13.54 18.54
CA LYS A 219 -11.90 -14.74 17.80
C LYS A 219 -10.80 -15.81 17.77
N GLY A 220 -9.63 -15.53 18.35
CA GLY A 220 -8.46 -16.40 18.27
C GLY A 220 -7.88 -16.50 16.86
N ILE A 221 -8.07 -15.47 16.03
CA ILE A 221 -7.52 -15.40 14.68
C ILE A 221 -6.17 -14.69 14.74
N GLU A 222 -5.12 -15.41 14.38
CA GLU A 222 -3.78 -14.83 14.20
C GLU A 222 -3.60 -14.31 12.76
N PRO A 223 -2.72 -13.32 12.55
CA PRO A 223 -2.38 -12.86 11.21
C PRO A 223 -1.81 -13.98 10.31
N ASP A 224 -2.36 -14.17 9.12
CA ASP A 224 -1.97 -15.21 8.15
C ASP A 224 -1.85 -14.61 6.74
N PHE A 225 -0.68 -14.04 6.45
CA PHE A 225 -0.42 -13.33 5.20
C PHE A 225 -0.50 -14.20 3.93
N PRO A 226 0.00 -15.47 3.91
CA PRO A 226 -0.22 -16.36 2.78
C PRO A 226 -1.71 -16.53 2.44
N ARG A 227 -2.55 -16.78 3.45
CA ARG A 227 -4.00 -16.89 3.26
C ARG A 227 -4.63 -15.58 2.79
N VAL A 228 -4.27 -14.46 3.43
CA VAL A 228 -4.73 -13.12 3.04
C VAL A 228 -4.43 -12.85 1.58
N ARG A 229 -3.22 -13.19 1.11
CA ARG A 229 -2.83 -12.98 -0.28
C ARG A 229 -3.74 -13.72 -1.26
N GLU A 230 -4.04 -15.00 -1.01
CA GLU A 230 -4.95 -15.76 -1.86
C GLU A 230 -6.36 -15.15 -1.90
N MET A 231 -6.90 -14.81 -0.73
CA MET A 231 -8.24 -14.22 -0.59
C MET A 231 -8.33 -12.82 -1.23
N LEU A 232 -7.31 -11.99 -1.05
CA LEU A 232 -7.25 -10.65 -1.65
C LEU A 232 -7.04 -10.71 -3.16
N MET A 233 -6.29 -11.69 -3.68
CA MET A 233 -6.20 -11.89 -5.14
C MET A 233 -7.57 -12.25 -5.74
N GLU A 234 -8.36 -13.09 -5.05
CA GLU A 234 -9.73 -13.39 -5.48
C GLU A 234 -10.63 -12.14 -5.42
N ALA A 235 -10.60 -11.40 -4.30
CA ALA A 235 -11.36 -10.17 -4.14
C ALA A 235 -10.99 -9.11 -5.19
N GLN A 236 -9.69 -8.98 -5.51
CA GLN A 236 -9.18 -8.07 -6.53
C GLN A 236 -9.68 -8.43 -7.92
N ASN A 237 -9.63 -9.70 -8.30
CA ASN A 237 -10.14 -10.17 -9.58
C ASN A 237 -11.66 -9.95 -9.68
N TYR A 238 -12.39 -10.21 -8.60
CA TYR A 238 -13.82 -9.95 -8.53
C TYR A 238 -14.14 -8.46 -8.67
N PHE A 239 -13.36 -7.58 -8.04
CA PHE A 239 -13.52 -6.13 -8.15
C PHE A 239 -13.19 -5.61 -9.56
N LEU A 240 -12.15 -6.15 -10.18
CA LEU A 240 -11.75 -5.84 -11.55
C LEU A 240 -12.85 -6.21 -12.54
N ASP A 241 -13.47 -7.38 -12.38
CA ASP A 241 -14.63 -7.79 -13.19
C ASP A 241 -15.84 -6.87 -12.95
N LEU A 242 -16.06 -6.43 -11.71
CA LEU A 242 -17.16 -5.56 -11.33
C LEU A 242 -17.02 -4.13 -11.87
N THR A 243 -15.81 -3.57 -11.85
CA THR A 243 -15.59 -2.12 -12.08
C THR A 243 -14.72 -1.79 -13.29
N GLY A 244 -14.06 -2.79 -13.88
CA GLY A 244 -13.09 -2.60 -14.97
C GLY A 244 -11.75 -2.01 -14.51
N ARG A 245 -11.56 -1.77 -13.20
CA ARG A 245 -10.31 -1.29 -12.62
C ARG A 245 -9.93 -2.05 -11.35
N ALA A 246 -8.65 -2.00 -11.03
CA ALA A 246 -8.11 -2.52 -9.78
C ALA A 246 -8.53 -1.68 -8.57
N ASP A 247 -8.74 -2.32 -7.42
CA ASP A 247 -8.83 -1.62 -6.12
C ASP A 247 -7.41 -1.33 -5.62
N ILE A 248 -7.06 -0.05 -5.54
CA ILE A 248 -5.73 0.42 -5.12
C ILE A 248 -5.43 -0.01 -3.68
N GLY A 249 -6.44 0.04 -2.81
CA GLY A 249 -6.27 -0.35 -1.41
C GLY A 249 -5.82 -1.81 -1.27
N THR A 250 -6.45 -2.71 -2.02
CA THR A 250 -6.07 -4.14 -2.06
C THR A 250 -4.69 -4.34 -2.69
N GLU A 251 -4.36 -3.62 -3.76
CA GLU A 251 -3.02 -3.67 -4.36
C GLU A 251 -1.92 -3.31 -3.36
N ARG A 252 -2.14 -2.30 -2.51
CA ARG A 252 -1.16 -1.91 -1.48
C ARG A 252 -0.94 -2.99 -0.43
N ILE A 253 -2.00 -3.68 -0.01
CA ILE A 253 -1.85 -4.79 0.94
C ILE A 253 -1.14 -5.98 0.29
N LEU A 254 -1.46 -6.29 -0.98
CA LEU A 254 -0.79 -7.34 -1.74
C LEU A 254 0.70 -7.03 -2.00
N GLU A 255 1.03 -5.76 -2.23
CA GLU A 255 2.41 -5.26 -2.35
C GLU A 255 3.16 -5.42 -1.02
N TYR A 256 2.56 -4.99 0.09
CA TYR A 256 3.15 -5.18 1.41
C TYR A 256 3.39 -6.65 1.74
N ILE A 257 2.43 -7.54 1.48
CA ILE A 257 2.60 -9.00 1.69
C ILE A 257 3.67 -9.58 0.76
N ARG A 258 3.88 -9.00 -0.43
CA ARG A 258 4.96 -9.42 -1.32
C ARG A 258 6.33 -9.11 -0.72
N GLU A 259 6.48 -7.94 -0.10
CA GLU A 259 7.71 -7.52 0.57
C GLU A 259 7.93 -8.23 1.91
N TYR A 260 6.83 -8.47 2.64
CA TYR A 260 6.81 -9.14 3.94
C TYR A 260 5.83 -10.33 3.86
N PRO A 261 6.27 -11.51 3.40
CA PRO A 261 5.37 -12.65 3.17
C PRO A 261 4.74 -13.25 4.44
N PHE A 262 5.30 -12.93 5.60
CA PHE A 262 4.81 -13.36 6.90
C PHE A 262 4.72 -12.15 7.84
N PRO A 263 3.76 -12.16 8.79
CA PRO A 263 3.72 -11.16 9.84
C PRO A 263 5.04 -11.17 10.62
N ALA A 264 5.61 -9.99 10.85
CA ALA A 264 6.74 -9.85 11.77
C ALA A 264 6.29 -10.23 13.20
N GLU A 265 7.23 -10.64 14.06
CA GLU A 265 6.93 -10.96 15.48
C GLU A 265 6.25 -9.79 16.21
N ASP A 266 6.53 -8.56 15.81
CA ASP A 266 5.93 -7.35 16.38
C ASP A 266 4.71 -6.84 15.61
N PHE A 267 4.22 -7.53 14.57
CA PHE A 267 3.12 -7.08 13.73
C PHE A 267 1.82 -6.86 14.51
N ASP A 268 1.57 -7.62 15.57
CA ASP A 268 0.40 -7.37 16.41
C ASP A 268 0.46 -6.04 17.15
N ARG A 269 1.68 -5.60 17.50
CA ARG A 269 1.97 -4.36 18.23
C ARG A 269 2.30 -3.18 17.31
N CYS A 270 2.65 -3.44 16.05
CA CYS A 270 3.13 -2.43 15.13
C CYS A 270 2.32 -2.36 13.82
N GLY A 271 1.52 -3.36 13.47
CA GLY A 271 0.86 -3.41 12.17
C GLY A 271 1.83 -3.23 11.00
N MET A 272 1.28 -2.76 9.88
CA MET A 272 2.06 -2.39 8.70
C MET A 272 2.91 -1.15 9.00
N LYS A 273 4.23 -1.30 8.81
CA LYS A 273 5.21 -0.21 8.89
C LYS A 273 5.24 0.49 7.54
N LEU A 274 4.53 1.61 7.43
CA LEU A 274 4.58 2.44 6.24
C LEU A 274 5.92 3.19 6.24
N MET A 275 6.80 2.87 5.28
CA MET A 275 8.06 3.60 5.14
C MET A 275 7.74 5.07 4.83
N GLU A 276 8.14 6.00 5.70
CA GLU A 276 8.11 7.42 5.38
C GLU A 276 9.07 7.67 4.23
N LYS A 277 8.54 7.86 3.02
CA LYS A 277 9.25 8.30 1.81
C LYS A 277 10.72 7.85 1.78
N SER A 278 10.98 6.55 1.62
CA SER A 278 12.27 6.14 1.08
C SER A 278 12.29 6.51 -0.40
N ARG A 279 12.54 7.81 -0.66
CA ARG A 279 13.25 8.20 -1.88
C ARG A 279 14.51 7.33 -1.91
N ASP A 280 14.50 6.29 -2.73
CA ASP A 280 15.67 5.56 -3.26
C ASP A 280 15.58 4.03 -3.10
N SER A 281 14.53 3.41 -3.64
CA SER A 281 14.78 2.16 -4.38
C SER A 281 14.84 2.50 -5.88
N LEU A 282 15.90 2.04 -6.56
CA LEU A 282 16.00 2.17 -8.02
C LEU A 282 14.77 1.52 -8.70
N GLY A 283 14.18 0.51 -8.05
CA GLY A 283 12.94 -0.15 -8.45
C GLY A 283 11.73 0.78 -8.47
N GLU A 284 11.49 1.57 -7.42
CA GLU A 284 10.42 2.57 -7.39
C GLU A 284 10.65 3.67 -8.44
N ARG A 285 11.88 4.14 -8.63
CA ARG A 285 12.18 5.14 -9.67
C ARG A 285 11.98 4.60 -11.09
N ILE A 286 12.26 3.33 -11.34
CA ILE A 286 11.99 2.69 -12.65
C ILE A 286 10.50 2.42 -12.84
N PHE A 287 9.76 2.09 -11.78
CA PHE A 287 8.32 1.90 -11.83
C PHE A 287 7.56 3.25 -11.98
N HIS A 288 8.08 4.32 -11.39
CA HIS A 288 7.59 5.70 -11.52
C HIS A 288 8.06 6.41 -12.80
N LEU A 289 9.17 5.97 -13.42
CA LEU A 289 9.46 6.32 -14.80
C LEU A 289 8.32 5.77 -15.65
N SER A 290 7.56 6.69 -16.24
CA SER A 290 6.26 6.45 -16.87
C SER A 290 6.23 5.13 -17.65
N LYS A 291 5.08 4.42 -17.63
CA LYS A 291 4.79 3.28 -18.51
C LYS A 291 5.24 3.52 -19.98
N GLN A 292 5.24 4.77 -20.43
CA GLN A 292 5.73 5.19 -21.75
C GLN A 292 7.25 5.05 -21.92
N LEU A 293 8.03 5.30 -20.88
CA LEU A 293 9.49 5.16 -20.86
C LEU A 293 9.92 3.69 -20.84
N LEU A 294 9.29 2.86 -20.00
CA LEU A 294 9.50 1.40 -20.04
C LEU A 294 9.07 0.80 -21.40
N LYS A 295 7.94 1.26 -21.96
CA LYS A 295 7.49 0.92 -23.32
C LYS A 295 8.49 1.36 -24.40
N ALA A 296 9.20 2.47 -24.19
CA ALA A 296 10.20 3.00 -25.13
C ALA A 296 11.54 2.24 -25.07
N ILE A 297 11.93 1.70 -23.91
CA ILE A 297 13.19 0.94 -23.74
C ILE A 297 13.13 -0.40 -24.48
N ASN A 298 12.05 -1.16 -24.31
CA ASN A 298 11.80 -2.36 -25.09
C ASN A 298 10.29 -2.70 -25.08
N PRO A 299 9.55 -2.43 -26.17
CA PRO A 299 8.10 -2.64 -26.25
C PRO A 299 7.69 -4.09 -25.99
N GLN A 300 8.53 -5.06 -26.39
CA GLN A 300 8.24 -6.48 -26.23
C GLN A 300 8.39 -6.93 -24.77
N TYR A 301 9.42 -6.45 -24.06
CA TYR A 301 9.61 -6.75 -22.64
C TYR A 301 8.56 -6.08 -21.78
N TYR A 302 8.19 -4.83 -22.09
CA TYR A 302 7.10 -4.15 -21.39
C TYR A 302 5.78 -4.88 -21.57
N HIS A 303 5.42 -5.27 -22.80
CA HIS A 303 4.19 -6.01 -23.02
C HIS A 303 4.20 -7.35 -22.28
N ALA A 304 5.30 -8.10 -22.33
CA ALA A 304 5.40 -9.40 -21.67
C ALA A 304 5.44 -9.34 -20.15
N LEU A 305 6.08 -8.33 -19.55
CA LEU A 305 6.26 -8.24 -18.09
C LEU A 305 5.18 -7.42 -17.39
N VAL A 306 4.59 -6.44 -18.07
CA VAL A 306 3.69 -5.44 -17.45
C VAL A 306 2.26 -5.51 -17.98
N VAL A 307 2.06 -5.89 -19.25
CA VAL A 307 0.71 -5.92 -19.87
C VAL A 307 0.10 -7.32 -19.83
N ASP A 308 0.88 -8.36 -20.14
CA ASP A 308 0.45 -9.74 -20.09
C ASP A 308 0.88 -10.37 -18.76
N THR A 309 0.03 -10.42 -17.74
CA THR A 309 0.36 -11.05 -16.44
C THR A 309 0.21 -12.57 -16.46
N LYS A 310 -0.15 -13.18 -17.60
CA LYS A 310 -0.35 -14.63 -17.69
C LYS A 310 0.93 -15.43 -17.41
N TRP A 311 2.11 -14.81 -17.50
CA TRP A 311 3.36 -15.47 -17.13
C TRP A 311 3.43 -15.81 -15.64
N GLU A 312 2.81 -15.00 -14.78
CA GLU A 312 2.89 -15.15 -13.31
C GLU A 312 2.41 -16.52 -12.85
N LYS A 313 1.37 -17.08 -13.50
CA LYS A 313 0.80 -18.39 -13.15
C LYS A 313 1.75 -19.57 -13.40
N TYR A 314 2.80 -19.38 -14.21
CA TYR A 314 3.80 -20.41 -14.50
C TYR A 314 4.93 -20.42 -13.46
N PHE A 315 5.04 -19.36 -12.66
CA PHE A 315 5.97 -19.31 -11.54
C PHE A 315 5.32 -19.93 -10.31
N ARG A 316 5.91 -21.02 -9.83
CA ARG A 316 5.49 -21.68 -8.60
C ARG A 316 6.35 -21.20 -7.45
N LEU A 317 5.71 -20.93 -6.32
CA LEU A 317 6.41 -20.59 -5.10
C LEU A 317 7.01 -21.86 -4.50
N GLU A 318 8.28 -21.81 -4.13
CA GLU A 318 8.98 -22.87 -3.42
C GLU A 318 9.64 -22.28 -2.17
N TRP A 319 9.54 -23.01 -1.05
CA TRP A 319 10.18 -22.65 0.20
C TRP A 319 11.35 -23.59 0.45
N ARG A 320 12.44 -23.03 0.97
CA ARG A 320 13.61 -23.79 1.39
C ARG A 320 14.06 -23.30 2.75
N ARG A 321 14.31 -24.23 3.66
CA ARG A 321 14.85 -23.90 4.98
C ARG A 321 16.33 -23.62 4.89
N LYS A 322 16.85 -22.86 5.85
CA LYS A 322 18.29 -22.67 6.03
C LYS A 322 19.03 -24.02 6.00
N GLY A 323 20.08 -24.09 5.19
CA GLY A 323 20.92 -25.27 4.99
C GLY A 323 20.46 -26.21 3.87
N GLU A 324 19.25 -26.04 3.33
CA GLU A 324 18.78 -26.87 2.22
C GLU A 324 19.46 -26.49 0.90
N THR A 325 19.70 -27.50 0.07
CA THR A 325 20.23 -27.33 -1.29
C THR A 325 19.09 -27.02 -2.25
N VAL A 326 19.21 -25.92 -2.99
CA VAL A 326 18.24 -25.50 -3.99
C VAL A 326 18.58 -26.06 -5.36
N ILE A 327 19.87 -26.02 -5.71
CA ILE A 327 20.42 -26.51 -6.97
C ILE A 327 21.70 -27.28 -6.65
N GLU A 328 21.91 -28.41 -7.28
CA GLU A 328 23.15 -29.19 -7.18
C GLU A 328 24.00 -29.03 -8.44
N VAL A 329 25.31 -28.85 -8.28
CA VAL A 329 26.26 -28.78 -9.41
C VAL A 329 26.18 -30.02 -10.29
N ASP A 330 26.39 -29.87 -11.59
CA ASP A 330 26.33 -30.91 -12.62
C ASP A 330 24.96 -31.60 -12.82
N SER A 331 23.95 -31.26 -12.01
CA SER A 331 22.58 -31.72 -12.23
C SER A 331 21.97 -31.16 -13.51
N ALA A 332 20.96 -31.85 -14.04
CA ALA A 332 20.21 -31.39 -15.20
C ALA A 332 19.33 -30.17 -14.83
N PRO A 333 19.18 -29.17 -15.72
CA PRO A 333 18.36 -28.01 -15.44
C PRO A 333 16.87 -28.37 -15.39
N ASP A 334 16.26 -28.09 -14.25
CA ASP A 334 14.87 -28.39 -13.94
C ASP A 334 14.01 -27.13 -13.73
N GLY A 335 14.63 -25.95 -13.78
CA GLY A 335 13.95 -24.66 -13.77
C GLY A 335 14.90 -23.47 -13.64
N VAL A 336 14.34 -22.27 -13.75
CA VAL A 336 15.00 -21.01 -13.38
C VAL A 336 14.33 -20.48 -12.12
N TYR A 337 15.13 -19.92 -11.21
CA TYR A 337 14.69 -19.46 -9.90
C TYR A 337 14.86 -17.97 -9.78
N TYR A 338 13.91 -17.33 -9.13
CA TYR A 338 13.98 -15.95 -8.68
C TYR A 338 13.90 -15.94 -7.15
N LEU A 339 14.90 -15.33 -6.49
CA LEU A 339 14.92 -15.20 -5.04
C LEU A 339 14.03 -14.03 -4.62
N ASP A 340 12.85 -14.34 -4.08
CA ASP A 340 11.89 -13.32 -3.60
C ASP A 340 12.34 -12.77 -2.24
N SER A 341 12.76 -13.66 -1.33
CA SER A 341 13.25 -13.30 0.00
C SER A 341 14.26 -14.31 0.53
N GLY A 342 15.18 -13.84 1.38
CA GLY A 342 16.26 -14.62 1.98
C GLY A 342 17.62 -14.41 1.31
N VAL A 343 18.62 -15.16 1.76
CA VAL A 343 20.00 -15.15 1.24
C VAL A 343 20.46 -16.58 0.98
N ALA A 344 20.99 -16.81 -0.21
CA ALA A 344 21.61 -18.08 -0.58
C ALA A 344 23.09 -17.88 -0.92
N GLU A 345 23.86 -18.94 -0.91
CA GLU A 345 25.25 -18.94 -1.39
C GLU A 345 25.40 -19.91 -2.55
N THR A 346 26.39 -19.64 -3.39
CA THR A 346 26.84 -20.52 -4.46
C THR A 346 28.20 -21.08 -4.11
N VAL A 347 28.37 -22.39 -4.29
CA VAL A 347 29.64 -23.10 -4.10
C VAL A 347 30.00 -23.88 -5.37
N ASP A 348 31.28 -24.04 -5.63
CA ASP A 348 31.79 -24.84 -6.75
C ASP A 348 31.75 -26.36 -6.45
N ARG A 349 32.32 -27.16 -7.35
CA ARG A 349 32.41 -28.63 -7.20
C ARG A 349 33.24 -29.07 -6.00
N ASP A 350 34.22 -28.25 -5.60
CA ASP A 350 35.14 -28.53 -4.51
C ASP A 350 34.62 -27.94 -3.17
N GLY A 351 33.42 -27.33 -3.18
CA GLY A 351 32.81 -26.69 -2.03
C GLY A 351 33.35 -25.30 -1.71
N ASN A 352 34.14 -24.71 -2.60
CA ASN A 352 34.62 -23.34 -2.42
C ASN A 352 33.49 -22.35 -2.69
N TRP A 353 33.39 -21.33 -1.85
CA TRP A 353 32.42 -20.25 -2.02
C TRP A 353 32.72 -19.45 -3.30
N LEU A 354 31.68 -19.25 -4.12
CA LEU A 354 31.73 -18.48 -5.36
C LEU A 354 31.13 -17.09 -5.20
N ALA A 355 29.90 -17.02 -4.69
CA ALA A 355 29.15 -15.78 -4.54
C ALA A 355 27.95 -15.94 -3.58
N THR A 356 27.46 -14.80 -3.10
CA THR A 356 26.18 -14.69 -2.37
C THR A 356 25.08 -14.27 -3.32
N ILE A 357 23.90 -14.88 -3.20
CA ILE A 357 22.67 -14.54 -3.91
C ILE A 357 21.74 -13.83 -2.92
N GLU A 358 21.38 -12.60 -3.24
CA GLU A 358 20.47 -11.76 -2.45
C GLU A 358 19.09 -11.65 -3.12
N ALA A 359 18.08 -11.24 -2.35
CA ALA A 359 16.72 -11.03 -2.84
C ALA A 359 16.69 -10.14 -4.10
N GLY A 360 15.79 -10.45 -5.04
CA GLY A 360 15.70 -9.84 -6.36
C GLY A 360 16.59 -10.50 -7.42
N THR A 361 17.42 -11.47 -7.05
CA THR A 361 18.34 -12.13 -7.97
C THR A 361 17.71 -13.34 -8.66
N ILE A 362 17.84 -13.41 -9.99
CA ILE A 362 17.52 -14.60 -10.80
C ILE A 362 18.74 -15.53 -10.80
N PHE A 363 18.56 -16.84 -10.66
CA PHE A 363 19.66 -17.81 -10.71
C PHE A 363 19.23 -19.16 -11.32
N GLY A 364 20.23 -19.92 -11.77
CA GLY A 364 20.03 -21.20 -12.47
C GLY A 364 19.84 -21.05 -13.99
N GLU A 365 19.66 -19.84 -14.50
CA GLU A 365 19.51 -19.53 -15.92
C GLU A 365 20.72 -19.98 -16.75
N MET A 366 21.93 -19.92 -16.18
CA MET A 366 23.18 -20.27 -16.88
C MET A 366 23.18 -21.69 -17.42
N ALA A 367 22.46 -22.61 -16.78
CA ALA A 367 22.40 -24.00 -17.20
C ALA A 367 21.65 -24.20 -18.52
N TYR A 368 20.80 -23.25 -18.95
CA TYR A 368 20.06 -23.33 -20.22
C TYR A 368 20.83 -22.76 -21.41
N PHE A 369 21.79 -21.87 -21.16
CA PHE A 369 22.53 -21.15 -22.20
C PHE A 369 24.02 -21.56 -22.24
N GLY A 370 24.40 -22.56 -21.46
CA GLY A 370 25.72 -23.20 -21.45
C GLY A 370 25.84 -24.32 -22.49
N ARG A 371 27.08 -24.72 -22.81
CA ARG A 371 27.36 -25.77 -23.82
C ARG A 371 26.91 -27.17 -23.42
N GLU A 372 26.85 -27.45 -22.11
CA GLU A 372 26.65 -28.81 -21.59
C GLU A 372 25.27 -29.03 -20.95
N LEU A 373 24.36 -28.04 -20.97
CA LEU A 373 23.04 -28.10 -20.32
C LEU A 373 23.10 -28.66 -18.89
N LYS A 374 24.01 -28.13 -18.08
CA LYS A 374 24.27 -28.57 -16.69
C LYS A 374 24.39 -27.39 -15.74
N ARG A 375 24.04 -27.61 -14.48
CA ARG A 375 24.27 -26.63 -13.40
C ARG A 375 25.77 -26.44 -13.15
N THR A 376 26.19 -25.18 -13.05
CA THR A 376 27.61 -24.82 -12.92
C THR A 376 28.08 -24.66 -11.47
N ALA A 377 27.15 -24.59 -10.52
CA ALA A 377 27.40 -24.41 -9.10
C ALA A 377 26.26 -24.99 -8.27
N THR A 378 26.55 -25.34 -7.02
CA THR A 378 25.55 -25.73 -6.02
C THR A 378 25.06 -24.48 -5.31
N VAL A 379 23.74 -24.36 -5.10
CA VAL A 379 23.11 -23.24 -4.39
C VAL A 379 22.57 -23.74 -3.06
N ILE A 380 22.98 -23.12 -1.96
CA ILE A 380 22.61 -23.51 -0.59
C ILE A 380 21.96 -22.34 0.12
N ALA A 381 20.85 -22.60 0.83
CA ALA A 381 20.15 -21.61 1.62
C ALA A 381 20.95 -21.19 2.87
N LYS A 382 21.30 -19.90 3.00
CA LYS A 382 21.94 -19.35 4.21
C LYS A 382 20.92 -18.90 5.26
N THR A 383 19.76 -18.45 4.80
CA THR A 383 18.55 -18.20 5.60
C THR A 383 17.41 -19.04 5.05
N ASP A 384 16.23 -18.97 5.66
CA ASP A 384 15.02 -19.45 4.99
C ASP A 384 14.78 -18.63 3.71
N LEU A 385 14.40 -19.32 2.63
CA LEU A 385 14.24 -18.75 1.30
C LEU A 385 12.79 -18.85 0.83
N VAL A 386 12.37 -17.82 0.11
CA VAL A 386 11.18 -17.82 -0.73
C VAL A 386 11.63 -17.68 -2.18
N LEU A 387 11.32 -18.69 -2.98
CA LEU A 387 11.76 -18.79 -4.37
C LEU A 387 10.55 -18.82 -5.28
N ARG A 388 10.63 -18.14 -6.41
CA ARG A 388 9.72 -18.37 -7.54
C ARG A 388 10.47 -19.19 -8.58
N ARG A 389 9.96 -20.38 -8.86
CA ARG A 389 10.51 -21.28 -9.86
C ARG A 389 9.60 -21.34 -11.07
N ILE A 390 10.20 -21.19 -12.25
CA ILE A 390 9.58 -21.58 -13.52
C ILE A 390 10.24 -22.88 -14.01
N SER A 391 9.41 -23.87 -14.37
CA SER A 391 9.89 -25.16 -14.86
C SER A 391 10.45 -25.06 -16.28
N THR A 392 11.33 -25.98 -16.67
CA THR A 392 11.83 -26.09 -18.06
C THR A 392 10.68 -26.17 -19.08
N ALA A 393 9.63 -26.96 -18.78
CA ALA A 393 8.50 -27.14 -19.69
C ALA A 393 7.63 -25.88 -19.83
N ASP A 394 7.62 -25.01 -18.81
CA ASP A 394 6.87 -23.76 -18.87
C ASP A 394 7.69 -22.60 -19.46
N LEU A 395 9.02 -22.64 -19.34
CA LEU A 395 9.94 -21.71 -20.00
C LEU A 395 9.74 -21.69 -21.52
N GLU A 396 9.56 -22.86 -22.15
CA GLU A 396 9.32 -22.98 -23.60
C GLU A 396 8.05 -22.23 -24.05
N LYS A 397 7.09 -22.02 -23.14
CA LYS A 397 5.83 -21.31 -23.42
C LYS A 397 5.99 -19.78 -23.33
N LEU A 398 7.13 -19.29 -22.85
CA LEU A 398 7.38 -17.87 -22.57
C LEU A 398 8.66 -17.36 -23.28
N PRO A 399 8.66 -17.26 -24.62
CA PRO A 399 9.86 -16.95 -25.41
C PRO A 399 10.50 -15.59 -25.04
N VAL A 400 9.69 -14.61 -24.62
CA VAL A 400 10.19 -13.29 -24.19
C VAL A 400 10.97 -13.39 -22.87
N ILE A 401 10.49 -14.22 -21.93
CA ILE A 401 11.18 -14.46 -20.65
C ILE A 401 12.49 -15.21 -20.88
N VAL A 402 12.51 -16.16 -21.82
CA VAL A 402 13.73 -16.86 -22.23
C VAL A 402 14.80 -15.88 -22.74
N ASN A 403 14.45 -14.92 -23.58
CA ASN A 403 15.39 -13.89 -24.08
C ASN A 403 15.95 -13.01 -22.95
N ILE A 404 15.13 -12.70 -21.94
CA ILE A 404 15.59 -11.95 -20.76
C ILE A 404 16.61 -12.79 -19.97
N PHE A 405 16.31 -14.06 -19.72
CA PHE A 405 17.23 -14.97 -19.04
C PHE A 405 18.53 -15.20 -19.80
N GLU A 406 18.48 -15.27 -21.14
CA GLU A 406 19.68 -15.34 -21.98
C GLU A 406 20.55 -14.08 -21.81
N THR A 407 19.93 -12.90 -21.79
CA THR A 407 20.63 -11.63 -21.59
C THR A 407 21.33 -11.57 -20.24
N ILE A 408 20.68 -12.07 -19.19
CA ILE A 408 21.25 -12.18 -17.84
C ILE A 408 22.42 -13.16 -17.82
N ALA A 409 22.23 -14.35 -18.41
CA ALA A 409 23.27 -15.39 -18.48
C ALA A 409 24.53 -14.90 -19.20
N LEU A 410 24.36 -14.21 -20.33
CA LEU A 410 25.48 -13.64 -21.10
C LEU A 410 26.24 -12.57 -20.33
N SER A 411 25.53 -11.74 -19.55
CA SER A 411 26.14 -10.68 -18.74
C SER A 411 26.98 -11.28 -17.61
N ARG A 412 26.44 -12.27 -16.89
CA ARG A 412 27.17 -13.01 -15.84
C ARG A 412 28.39 -13.76 -16.36
N LYS A 413 28.27 -14.39 -17.53
CA LYS A 413 29.41 -15.07 -18.17
C LYS A 413 30.56 -14.11 -18.44
N LYS A 414 30.27 -12.87 -18.86
CA LYS A 414 31.30 -11.84 -19.06
C LYS A 414 31.95 -11.42 -17.75
N GLU A 415 31.17 -11.27 -16.68
CA GLU A 415 31.68 -10.92 -15.35
C GLU A 415 32.59 -12.00 -14.77
N ILE A 416 32.19 -13.28 -14.87
CA ILE A 416 33.01 -14.42 -14.43
C ILE A 416 34.35 -14.44 -15.17
N LEU A 417 34.33 -14.34 -16.50
CA LEU A 417 35.54 -14.30 -17.33
C LEU A 417 36.44 -13.09 -17.01
N ALA A 418 35.85 -11.95 -16.64
CA ALA A 418 36.61 -10.76 -16.23
C ALA A 418 37.26 -10.96 -14.85
N ASN A 419 36.57 -11.62 -13.91
CA ASN A 419 37.07 -11.92 -12.57
C ASN A 419 38.17 -12.98 -12.60
N GLU A 420 38.05 -14.03 -13.41
CA GLU A 420 39.11 -15.04 -13.62
C GLU A 420 40.41 -14.42 -14.17
N LYS A 421 40.29 -13.51 -15.15
CA LYS A 421 41.44 -12.78 -15.69
C LYS A 421 42.11 -11.89 -14.63
N ARG A 422 41.32 -11.25 -13.75
CA ARG A 422 41.85 -10.45 -12.63
C ARG A 422 42.57 -11.34 -11.61
N ALA A 423 41.98 -12.47 -11.23
CA ALA A 423 42.58 -13.43 -10.31
C ALA A 423 43.90 -14.02 -10.84
N ALA A 424 44.00 -14.28 -12.14
CA ALA A 424 45.22 -14.77 -12.79
C ALA A 424 46.32 -13.71 -12.95
N SER A 425 45.99 -12.41 -12.82
CA SER A 425 46.93 -11.29 -12.95
C SER A 425 47.53 -10.78 -11.63
N LEU A 426 47.09 -11.32 -10.49
CA LEU A 426 47.66 -11.03 -9.18
C LEU A 426 48.93 -11.89 -8.97
N PRO A 427 50.11 -11.29 -8.67
CA PRO A 427 51.30 -12.07 -8.40
C PRO A 427 51.11 -12.92 -7.13
N ARG A 428 51.38 -14.23 -7.23
CA ARG A 428 51.45 -15.12 -6.07
C ARG A 428 52.56 -14.61 -5.16
N GLN A 429 52.22 -14.16 -3.95
CA GLN A 429 53.18 -13.87 -2.88
C GLN A 429 53.73 -15.15 -2.28
#